data_AF-A0A2C1Z1X4-F1
#
_entry.id   AF-A0A2C1Z1X4-F1
#
_cell.length_a   1.000
_cell.length_b   1.000
_cell.length_c   1.000
_cell.angle_alpha   90.00
_cell.angle_beta   90.00
_cell.angle_gamma   90.00
#
_symmetry.space_group_name_H-M   'P 1'
#
loop_
_entity.id
_entity.type
_entity.pdbx_description
1 polymer ?
#
loop_
_entity_poly.entity_id
_entity_poly.type
_entity_poly.pdbx_seq_one_letter_code
_entity_poly.pdbx_strand_id
1 'polypeptide(L)'
;MAIKELTLPQRLILSEILKKYLNRSHPKYPILEKDLAKRWAGYWGEQALANYVKELPQEKYLILHDLQLKLGRHLLPNRHSTNLPNPHPNHRSQKHHWNLVL
;
A
#
# COMPACT_ATOMS: atom_id res chain seq x y z
N MET A 1 1.83 12.87 -15.05
CA MET A 1 1.28 11.83 -15.95
C MET A 1 1.74 12.16 -17.35
N ALA A 2 2.31 11.20 -18.06
CA ALA A 2 2.75 11.38 -19.45
C ALA A 2 2.29 10.15 -20.24
N ILE A 3 1.81 10.39 -21.46
CA ILE A 3 1.53 9.31 -22.41
C ILE A 3 2.88 8.73 -22.81
N LYS A 4 3.07 7.43 -22.63
CA LYS A 4 4.32 6.74 -22.92
C LYS A 4 4.08 5.33 -23.37
N GLU A 5 5.04 4.79 -24.10
CA GLU A 5 5.05 3.39 -24.50
C GLU A 5 5.20 2.44 -23.31
N LEU A 6 4.69 1.22 -23.48
CA LEU A 6 4.91 0.14 -22.54
C LEU A 6 6.41 -0.17 -22.45
N THR A 7 6.98 0.10 -21.28
CA THR A 7 8.41 -0.07 -21.01
C THR A 7 8.60 -0.89 -19.74
N LEU A 8 9.75 -1.54 -19.62
CA LEU A 8 10.12 -2.27 -18.40
C LEU A 8 10.10 -1.30 -17.19
N PRO A 9 9.32 -1.58 -16.14
CA PRO A 9 9.26 -0.70 -14.98
C PRO A 9 10.63 -0.57 -14.30
N GLN A 10 11.05 0.65 -13.97
CA GLN A 10 12.36 0.90 -13.33
C GLN A 10 12.55 0.05 -12.05
N ARG A 11 11.49 -0.11 -11.25
CA ARG A 11 11.55 -0.92 -10.03
C ARG A 11 11.80 -2.41 -10.31
N LEU A 12 11.33 -2.92 -11.45
CA LEU A 12 11.57 -4.30 -11.88
C LEU A 12 13.05 -4.47 -12.26
N ILE A 13 13.60 -3.54 -13.05
CA ILE A 13 15.03 -3.51 -13.43
C ILE A 13 15.93 -3.48 -12.20
N LEU A 14 15.66 -2.57 -11.26
CA LEU A 14 16.45 -2.44 -10.02
C LEU A 14 16.35 -3.68 -9.13
N SER A 15 15.18 -4.34 -9.09
CA SER A 15 14.99 -5.57 -8.32
C SER A 15 15.76 -6.75 -8.93
N GLU A 16 15.82 -6.85 -10.26
CA GLU A 16 16.63 -7.83 -11.00
C GLU A 16 18.13 -7.65 -10.73
N ILE A 17 18.60 -6.40 -10.79
CA ILE A 17 19.98 -6.05 -10.44
C ILE A 17 20.25 -6.47 -8.99
N LEU A 18 19.40 -6.06 -8.04
CA LEU A 18 19.57 -6.42 -6.63
C LEU A 18 19.61 -7.93 -6.42
N LYS A 19 18.77 -8.71 -7.13
CA LYS A 19 18.75 -10.18 -7.03
C LYS A 19 20.08 -10.81 -7.45
N LYS A 20 20.79 -10.21 -8.42
CA LYS A 20 22.11 -10.68 -8.88
C LYS A 20 23.22 -10.44 -7.86
N TYR A 21 23.14 -9.35 -7.10
CA TYR A 21 24.17 -8.97 -6.13
C TYR A 21 23.87 -9.43 -4.69
N LEU A 22 22.61 -9.73 -4.37
CA LEU A 22 22.22 -10.17 -3.04
C LEU A 22 22.51 -11.68 -2.86
N ASN A 23 23.26 -12.02 -1.82
CA ASN A 23 23.48 -13.42 -1.45
C ASN A 23 22.13 -14.12 -1.16
N ARG A 24 21.96 -15.34 -1.68
CA ARG A 24 20.76 -16.15 -1.49
C ARG A 24 20.45 -16.44 -0.02
N SER A 25 21.47 -16.50 0.84
CA SER A 25 21.30 -16.71 2.29
C SER A 25 20.82 -15.46 3.03
N HIS A 26 20.73 -14.31 2.36
CA HIS A 26 20.29 -13.08 3.00
C HIS A 26 18.81 -13.16 3.38
N PRO A 27 18.40 -12.73 4.58
CA PRO A 27 17.02 -12.90 5.08
C PRO A 27 15.96 -12.20 4.21
N LYS A 28 16.35 -11.18 3.43
CA LYS A 28 15.46 -10.47 2.50
C LYS A 28 15.36 -11.10 1.10
N TYR A 29 16.18 -12.10 0.78
CA TYR A 29 16.18 -12.72 -0.55
C TYR A 29 14.83 -13.34 -0.93
N PRO A 30 14.16 -14.11 -0.05
CA PRO A 30 12.84 -14.68 -0.38
C PRO A 30 11.77 -13.61 -0.63
N ILE A 31 11.85 -12.49 0.10
CA ILE A 31 10.94 -11.36 -0.06
C ILE A 31 11.16 -10.72 -1.43
N LEU A 32 12.43 -10.44 -1.78
CA LEU A 32 12.81 -9.88 -3.07
C LEU A 32 12.33 -10.77 -4.22
N GLU A 33 12.55 -12.07 -4.13
CA GLU A 33 12.16 -13.02 -5.18
C GLU A 33 10.65 -13.08 -5.38
N LYS A 34 9.88 -13.15 -4.29
CA LYS A 34 8.41 -13.12 -4.33
C LYS A 34 7.89 -11.84 -4.98
N ASP A 35 8.46 -10.71 -4.62
CA ASP A 35 8.08 -9.40 -5.15
C ASP A 35 8.44 -9.24 -6.63
N LEU A 36 9.61 -9.73 -7.02
CA LEU A 36 10.09 -9.73 -8.39
C LEU A 36 9.22 -10.61 -9.29
N ALA A 37 8.86 -11.82 -8.83
CA ALA A 37 7.95 -12.71 -9.55
C ALA A 37 6.58 -12.05 -9.81
N LYS A 38 6.01 -11.38 -8.79
CA LYS A 38 4.75 -10.63 -8.95
C LYS A 38 4.86 -9.51 -9.99
N ARG A 39 5.97 -8.78 -10.02
CA ARG A 39 6.19 -7.68 -10.96
C ARG A 39 6.35 -8.17 -12.38
N TRP A 40 7.06 -9.29 -12.58
CA TRP A 40 7.13 -9.95 -13.88
C TRP A 40 5.77 -10.40 -14.37
N ALA A 41 4.97 -11.04 -13.51
CA ALA A 41 3.61 -11.45 -13.86
C ALA A 41 2.74 -10.25 -14.29
N GLY A 42 2.83 -9.12 -13.58
CA GLY A 42 2.15 -7.89 -13.96
C GLY A 42 2.60 -7.34 -15.32
N TYR A 43 3.91 -7.24 -15.53
CA TYR A 43 4.47 -6.75 -16.80
C TYR A 43 4.13 -7.65 -17.98
N TRP A 44 4.18 -8.98 -17.82
CA TRP A 44 3.76 -9.92 -18.86
C TRP A 44 2.27 -9.82 -19.15
N GLY A 45 1.44 -9.58 -18.13
CA GLY A 45 0.03 -9.28 -18.33
C GLY A 45 -0.19 -8.04 -19.19
N GLU A 46 0.55 -6.97 -18.93
CA GLU A 46 0.50 -5.75 -19.76
C GLU A 46 1.01 -6.00 -21.18
N GLN A 47 2.11 -6.74 -21.35
CA GLN A 47 2.62 -7.10 -22.69
C GLN A 47 1.64 -7.94 -23.48
N ALA A 48 1.01 -8.94 -22.85
CA ALA A 48 0.00 -9.78 -23.49
C ALA A 48 -1.21 -8.97 -23.96
N LEU A 49 -1.58 -7.93 -23.20
CA LEU A 49 -2.68 -7.03 -23.53
C LEU A 49 -2.30 -5.98 -24.60
N ALA A 50 -1.01 -5.62 -24.70
CA ALA A 50 -0.55 -4.53 -25.56
C ALA A 50 -0.94 -4.68 -27.04
N ASN A 51 -1.00 -5.90 -27.56
CA ASN A 51 -1.41 -6.14 -28.95
C ASN A 51 -2.88 -5.78 -29.17
N TYR A 52 -3.77 -6.23 -28.30
CA TYR A 52 -5.20 -5.92 -28.38
C TYR A 52 -5.49 -4.42 -28.19
N VAL A 53 -4.70 -3.76 -27.36
CA VAL A 53 -4.86 -2.33 -27.08
C VAL A 53 -4.49 -1.47 -28.30
N LYS A 54 -3.53 -1.91 -29.12
CA LYS A 54 -3.18 -1.22 -30.38
C LYS A 54 -4.31 -1.26 -31.41
N GLU A 55 -5.14 -2.28 -31.35
CA GLU A 55 -6.30 -2.44 -32.25
C GLU A 55 -7.48 -1.54 -31.84
N LEU A 56 -7.47 -0.97 -30.64
CA LEU A 56 -8.53 -0.08 -30.18
C LEU A 56 -8.52 1.24 -30.97
N PRO A 57 -9.70 1.82 -31.26
CA PRO A 57 -9.79 3.14 -31.88
C PRO A 57 -9.14 4.22 -30.99
N GLN A 58 -7.96 4.71 -31.39
CA GLN A 58 -7.16 5.64 -30.59
C GLN A 58 -7.85 7.00 -30.37
N GLU A 59 -8.81 7.36 -31.22
CA GLU A 59 -9.63 8.55 -31.07
C GLU A 59 -10.62 8.47 -29.89
N LYS A 60 -10.94 7.24 -29.44
CA LYS A 60 -11.94 6.99 -28.39
C LYS A 60 -11.32 6.63 -27.04
N TYR A 61 -10.10 6.11 -27.05
CA TYR A 61 -9.48 5.53 -25.85
C TYR A 61 -8.10 6.12 -25.63
N LEU A 62 -7.86 6.56 -24.38
CA LEU A 62 -6.54 6.96 -23.92
C LEU A 62 -5.96 5.89 -23.01
N ILE A 63 -4.84 5.32 -23.42
CA ILE A 63 -4.15 4.26 -22.69
C ILE A 63 -2.99 4.87 -21.92
N LEU A 64 -2.98 4.67 -20.60
CA LEU A 64 -1.98 5.22 -19.70
C LEU A 64 -1.17 4.08 -19.08
N HIS A 65 0.11 4.01 -19.42
CA HIS A 65 1.06 3.07 -18.82
C HIS A 65 1.75 3.67 -17.59
N ASP A 66 2.08 2.82 -16.60
CA ASP A 66 2.78 3.19 -15.36
C ASP A 66 2.07 4.31 -14.57
N LEU A 67 0.79 4.08 -14.32
CA LEU A 67 -0.08 5.00 -13.62
C LEU A 67 0.31 5.10 -12.13
N GLN A 68 1.02 6.16 -11.74
CA GLN A 68 1.34 6.44 -10.34
C GLN A 68 0.22 7.27 -9.70
N LEU A 69 -0.71 6.57 -9.05
CA LEU A 69 -1.78 7.23 -8.30
C LEU A 69 -1.29 7.69 -6.93
N LYS A 70 -1.38 8.99 -6.67
CA LYS A 70 -1.24 9.51 -5.32
C LYS A 70 -2.52 9.19 -4.55
N LEU A 71 -2.37 8.56 -3.39
CA LEU A 71 -3.51 8.44 -2.48
C LEU A 71 -3.89 9.83 -2.00
N GLY A 72 -5.07 10.31 -2.40
CA GLY A 72 -5.63 11.55 -1.87
C GLY A 72 -5.81 11.42 -0.37
N ARG A 73 -5.51 12.48 0.40
CA ARG A 73 -5.92 12.57 1.80
C ARG A 73 -7.44 12.69 1.83
N HIS A 74 -8.13 11.55 1.83
CA HIS A 74 -9.50 11.53 2.28
C HIS A 74 -9.43 11.57 3.81
N LEU A 75 -9.68 12.76 4.37
CA LEU A 75 -9.91 12.91 5.80
C LEU A 75 -11.18 12.10 6.10
N LEU A 76 -11.04 10.82 6.44
CA LEU A 76 -12.13 10.11 7.06
C LEU A 76 -12.48 10.90 8.33
N PRO A 77 -13.72 11.38 8.49
CA PRO A 77 -14.11 12.05 9.71
C PRO A 77 -13.84 11.06 10.84
N ASN A 78 -13.01 11.50 11.79
CA ASN A 78 -12.62 10.75 12.96
C ASN A 78 -13.88 10.41 13.78
N ARG A 79 -14.56 9.30 13.44
CA ARG A 79 -15.53 8.69 14.35
C ARG A 79 -14.67 8.17 15.49
N HIS A 80 -14.96 8.61 16.72
CA HIS A 80 -14.17 8.41 17.94
C HIS A 80 -13.20 9.54 18.31
N SER A 81 -13.66 10.78 18.28
CA SER A 81 -13.34 11.73 19.36
C SER A 81 -14.61 12.02 20.15
N THR A 82 -15.07 11.04 20.93
CA THR A 82 -16.03 11.34 22.00
C THR A 82 -15.29 12.18 23.02
N ASN A 83 -15.63 13.46 23.07
CA ASN A 83 -15.34 14.33 24.19
C ASN A 83 -15.92 13.67 25.46
N LEU A 84 -15.09 12.92 26.20
CA LEU A 84 -15.37 12.62 27.59
C LEU A 84 -15.15 13.92 28.37
N PRO A 85 -16.15 14.45 29.10
CA PRO A 85 -15.93 15.59 29.95
C PRO A 85 -14.95 15.19 31.06
N ASN A 86 -13.93 16.02 31.27
CA ASN A 86 -12.98 15.92 32.37
C ASN A 86 -13.70 15.63 33.70
N PRO A 87 -13.39 14.53 34.40
CA PRO A 87 -13.71 14.42 35.81
C PRO A 87 -12.49 14.91 36.59
N HIS A 88 -12.48 16.18 36.97
CA HIS A 88 -11.88 16.55 38.24
C HIS A 88 -12.79 17.58 38.90
N PRO A 89 -13.22 17.30 40.13
CA PRO A 89 -12.49 17.92 41.22
C PRO A 89 -12.11 16.94 42.32
N ASN A 90 -11.02 17.30 43.01
CA ASN A 90 -10.54 16.69 44.22
C ASN A 90 -11.67 16.44 45.23
N HIS A 91 -11.77 15.22 45.75
CA HIS A 91 -12.12 15.04 47.15
C HIS A 91 -11.51 13.74 47.70
N ARG A 92 -10.45 13.94 48.49
CA ARG A 92 -10.22 13.29 49.79
C ARG A 92 -10.45 11.78 49.84
N SER A 93 -9.33 11.04 49.85
CA SER A 93 -9.14 9.76 50.52
C SER A 93 -10.14 9.55 51.66
N GLN A 94 -11.04 8.57 51.51
CA GLN A 94 -11.54 7.81 52.63
C GLN A 94 -11.54 6.33 52.25
N LYS A 95 -10.74 5.60 53.03
CA LYS A 95 -10.75 4.16 53.17
C LYS A 95 -12.07 3.73 53.84
N HIS A 96 -12.18 2.42 54.05
CA HIS A 96 -13.15 1.68 54.89
C HIS A 96 -14.25 0.99 54.05
N HIS A 97 -14.05 -0.29 53.76
CA HIS A 97 -14.29 -1.48 54.60
C HIS A 97 -15.71 -2.00 54.35
N TRP A 98 -15.77 -3.12 53.63
CA TRP A 98 -16.98 -3.88 53.42
C TRP A 98 -17.56 -4.34 54.76
N ASN A 99 -18.85 -4.15 54.99
CA ASN A 99 -19.62 -4.97 55.91
C ASN A 99 -20.97 -5.32 55.25
N LEU A 100 -21.08 -6.60 54.90
CA LEU A 100 -22.33 -7.33 54.74
C LEU A 100 -22.99 -7.46 56.12
N VAL A 101 -24.29 -7.20 56.24
CA VAL A 101 -25.21 -8.01 57.09
C VAL A 101 -26.63 -7.88 56.51
N LEU A 102 -27.32 -9.03 56.53
CA LEU A 102 -28.74 -9.35 56.32
C LEU A 102 -29.76 -8.31 56.76
#